data_AF-A0AAW9I8U1-F1
#
_entry.id   AF-A0AAW9I8U1-F1
#
_cell.length_a   1.000
_cell.length_b   1.000
_cell.length_c   1.000
_cell.angle_alpha   90.00
_cell.angle_beta   90.00
_cell.angle_gamma   90.00
#
_symmetry.space_group_name_H-M   'P 1'
#
loop_
_entity.id
_entity.type
_entity.pdbx_description
1 polymer ?
#
loop_
_entity_poly.entity_id
_entity_poly.type
_entity_poly.pdbx_seq_one_letter_code
_entity_poly.pdbx_strand_id
1 'polypeptide(L)'
;MKLSMVADHARWPRENDIIFNLSERAQKAEQNIGKENVINATIGALMDDKGKLITMNSVFEQLKSLPNNEISAYASIAGQDDYKEAVKKVCFQGNDPDGYVRVVASPGGSGAIKLAMWNYTNPKDVILTSDWYWSPYGIIGEEAGRGVANYKLFNDEGKFNIESFKSKFKEIIDKQGNI
;
A
#
# COMPACT_ATOMS: atom_id res chain seq x y z
N MET A 1 24.07 8.43 25.16
CA MET A 1 22.89 7.70 24.68
C MET A 1 21.65 8.46 25.13
N LYS A 2 20.75 8.87 24.23
CA LYS A 2 19.44 9.37 24.66
C LYS A 2 18.69 8.22 25.32
N LEU A 3 18.19 8.43 26.53
CA LEU A 3 17.32 7.47 27.20
C LEU A 3 16.09 7.23 26.31
N SER A 4 15.79 5.98 26.01
CA SER A 4 14.63 5.62 25.18
C SER A 4 13.82 4.55 25.90
N MET A 5 12.53 4.84 26.07
CA MET A 5 11.57 3.90 26.67
C MET A 5 10.99 2.92 25.64
N VAL A 6 11.28 3.10 24.34
CA VAL A 6 10.84 2.16 23.32
C VAL A 6 11.70 0.90 23.35
N ALA A 7 11.05 -0.24 23.12
CA ALA A 7 11.70 -1.53 22.97
C ALA A 7 12.74 -1.48 21.83
N ASP A 8 13.78 -2.31 21.94
CA ASP A 8 14.93 -2.25 21.02
C ASP A 8 14.53 -2.39 19.54
N HIS A 9 13.59 -3.28 19.23
CA HIS A 9 13.09 -3.51 17.87
C HIS A 9 12.27 -2.34 17.27
N ALA A 10 11.76 -1.44 18.13
CA ALA A 10 10.95 -0.29 17.72
C ALA A 10 11.76 1.02 17.72
N ARG A 11 13.08 0.94 17.84
CA ARG A 11 13.97 2.11 17.76
C ARG A 11 14.32 2.38 16.30
N TRP A 12 13.59 3.33 15.72
CA TRP A 12 13.79 3.77 14.34
C TRP A 12 14.63 5.06 14.27
N PRO A 13 15.43 5.26 13.21
CA PRO A 13 16.10 6.54 12.97
C PRO A 13 15.06 7.63 12.71
N ARG A 14 15.35 8.85 13.15
CA ARG A 14 14.50 10.01 12.86
C ARG A 14 14.84 10.55 11.48
N GLU A 15 14.07 10.14 10.48
CA GLU A 15 14.23 10.59 9.10
C GLU A 15 13.00 11.34 8.59
N ASN A 16 13.21 12.29 7.69
CA ASN A 16 12.10 12.97 7.01
C ASN A 16 11.68 12.12 5.81
N ASP A 17 10.39 11.85 5.69
CA ASP A 17 9.84 11.15 4.53
C ASP A 17 10.02 12.03 3.26
N ILE A 18 10.71 11.48 2.26
CA ILE A 18 11.05 12.18 1.02
C ILE A 18 9.79 12.59 0.24
N ILE A 19 8.77 11.72 0.19
CA ILE A 19 7.54 11.95 -0.57
C ILE A 19 6.78 13.13 0.04
N PHE A 20 6.57 13.10 1.36
CA PHE A 20 5.87 14.19 2.04
C PHE A 20 6.68 15.49 2.06
N ASN A 21 8.00 15.43 2.19
CA ASN A 21 8.84 16.62 2.14
C ASN A 21 8.80 17.30 0.76
N LEU A 22 8.85 16.53 -0.33
CA LEU A 22 8.73 17.06 -1.68
C LEU A 22 7.34 17.67 -1.92
N SER A 23 6.28 17.00 -1.47
CA SER A 23 4.91 17.53 -1.52
C SER A 23 4.76 18.85 -0.78
N GLU A 24 5.31 18.95 0.43
CA GLU A 24 5.27 20.18 1.23
C GLU A 24 5.99 21.34 0.50
N ARG A 25 7.16 21.07 -0.10
CA ARG A 25 7.91 22.06 -0.88
C ARG A 25 7.14 22.52 -2.12
N ALA A 26 6.49 21.60 -2.82
CA ALA A 26 5.68 21.94 -3.98
C ALA A 26 4.47 22.81 -3.60
N GLN A 27 3.76 22.45 -2.53
CA GLN A 27 2.63 23.26 -2.02
C GLN A 27 3.07 24.65 -1.54
N LYS A 28 4.23 24.76 -0.89
CA LYS A 28 4.80 26.07 -0.53
C LYS A 28 5.14 26.90 -1.77
N ALA A 29 5.67 26.29 -2.83
CA ALA A 29 5.91 26.99 -4.08
C ALA A 29 4.60 27.48 -4.71
N GLU A 30 3.56 26.63 -4.77
CA GLU A 30 2.23 27.02 -5.28
C GLU A 30 1.65 28.22 -4.53
N GLN A 31 1.82 28.28 -3.21
CA GLN A 31 1.37 29.41 -2.39
C GLN A 31 2.17 30.70 -2.66
N ASN A 32 3.46 30.59 -2.94
CA ASN A 32 4.36 31.73 -3.07
C ASN A 32 4.35 32.33 -4.49
N ILE A 33 4.31 31.48 -5.52
CA ILE A 33 4.47 31.90 -6.92
C ILE A 33 3.26 31.57 -7.80
N GLY A 34 2.17 31.05 -7.23
CA GLY A 34 0.97 30.65 -7.98
C GLY A 34 1.04 29.21 -8.48
N LYS A 35 -0.12 28.54 -8.50
CA LYS A 35 -0.24 27.13 -8.90
C LYS A 35 0.13 26.91 -10.37
N GLU A 36 -0.23 27.85 -11.22
CA GLU A 36 0.05 27.86 -12.65
C GLU A 36 1.56 27.91 -12.98
N ASN A 37 2.39 28.33 -12.02
CA ASN A 37 3.84 28.42 -12.16
C ASN A 37 4.57 27.22 -11.53
N VAL A 38 3.85 26.21 -11.04
CA VAL A 38 4.41 25.04 -10.37
C VAL A 38 3.85 23.75 -10.96
N ILE A 39 4.75 22.88 -11.41
CA ILE A 39 4.39 21.50 -11.79
C ILE A 39 4.52 20.62 -10.55
N ASN A 40 3.40 20.36 -9.88
CA ASN A 40 3.37 19.51 -8.69
C ASN A 40 3.02 18.06 -9.04
N ALA A 41 4.04 17.22 -9.24
CA ALA A 41 3.93 15.80 -9.56
C ALA A 41 4.41 14.90 -8.40
N THR A 42 4.12 15.28 -7.16
CA THR A 42 4.70 14.63 -5.96
C THR A 42 3.85 13.51 -5.38
N ILE A 43 2.56 13.74 -5.16
CA ILE A 43 1.62 12.79 -4.54
C ILE A 43 0.70 12.20 -5.60
N GLY A 44 0.46 10.88 -5.52
CA GLY A 44 -0.48 10.15 -6.37
C GLY A 44 -1.96 10.43 -6.04
N ALA A 45 -2.33 11.71 -5.93
CA ALA A 45 -3.71 12.15 -5.79
C ALA A 45 -4.19 12.71 -7.13
N LEU A 46 -5.38 12.29 -7.56
CA LEU A 46 -5.92 12.72 -8.84
C LEU A 46 -6.37 14.19 -8.75
N MET A 47 -5.77 15.04 -9.59
CA MET A 47 -6.09 16.46 -9.71
C MET A 47 -6.79 16.72 -11.05
N ASP A 48 -7.64 17.74 -11.10
CA ASP A 48 -8.13 18.30 -12.37
C ASP A 48 -7.11 19.24 -13.02
N ASP A 49 -7.41 19.72 -14.23
CA ASP A 49 -6.56 20.64 -15.00
C ASP A 49 -6.30 21.98 -14.30
N LYS A 50 -7.04 22.30 -13.23
CA LYS A 50 -6.87 23.50 -12.41
C LYS A 50 -6.08 23.23 -11.13
N GLY A 51 -5.53 22.02 -10.97
CA GLY A 51 -4.79 21.62 -9.76
C GLY A 51 -5.68 21.51 -8.53
N LYS A 52 -6.97 21.19 -8.71
CA LYS A 52 -7.91 20.89 -7.62
C LYS A 52 -8.06 19.38 -7.47
N LEU A 53 -8.04 18.92 -6.22
CA LEU A 53 -8.28 17.52 -5.88
C LEU A 53 -9.66 17.07 -6.40
N ILE A 54 -9.66 15.98 -7.17
CA ILE A 54 -10.90 15.37 -7.66
C ILE A 54 -11.56 14.60 -6.51
N THR A 55 -12.79 14.97 -6.21
CA THR A 55 -13.68 14.24 -5.31
C THR A 55 -14.92 13.82 -6.09
N MET A 56 -15.13 12.51 -6.23
CA MET A 56 -16.24 11.99 -7.05
C MET A 56 -17.58 12.30 -6.38
N ASN A 57 -18.43 13.08 -7.07
CA ASN A 57 -19.76 13.43 -6.55
C ASN A 57 -20.59 12.19 -6.21
N SER A 58 -20.57 11.16 -7.07
CA SER A 58 -21.29 9.90 -6.83
C SER A 58 -20.91 9.20 -5.52
N VAL A 59 -19.66 9.35 -5.05
CA VAL A 59 -19.20 8.79 -3.78
C VAL A 59 -19.60 9.68 -2.61
N PHE A 60 -19.35 10.98 -2.71
CA PHE A 60 -19.57 11.91 -1.60
C PHE A 60 -21.05 12.26 -1.38
N GLU A 61 -21.87 12.28 -2.42
CA GLU A 61 -23.32 12.42 -2.30
C GLU A 61 -23.91 11.22 -1.57
N GLN A 62 -23.49 10.00 -1.92
CA GLN A 62 -23.91 8.79 -1.22
C GLN A 62 -23.48 8.84 0.25
N LEU A 63 -22.20 9.09 0.55
CA LEU A 63 -21.70 9.19 1.93
C LEU A 63 -22.47 10.23 2.76
N LYS A 64 -22.72 11.42 2.21
CA LYS A 64 -23.44 12.50 2.91
C LYS A 64 -24.93 12.23 3.08
N SER A 65 -25.50 11.33 2.27
CA SER A 65 -26.90 10.92 2.39
C SER A 65 -27.12 9.86 3.47
N LEU A 66 -26.04 9.21 3.95
CA LEU A 66 -26.15 8.14 4.95
C LEU A 66 -26.67 8.66 6.30
N PRO A 67 -27.56 7.92 6.97
CA PRO A 67 -27.95 8.21 8.34
C PRO A 67 -26.76 8.25 9.30
N ASN A 68 -26.75 9.20 10.25
CA ASN A 68 -25.66 9.36 11.21
C ASN A 68 -25.34 8.08 11.99
N ASN A 69 -26.35 7.28 12.31
CA ASN A 69 -26.18 6.01 13.02
C ASN A 69 -25.45 4.96 12.17
N GLU A 70 -25.62 4.93 10.85
CA GLU A 70 -24.87 4.02 9.97
C GLU A 70 -23.39 4.40 9.89
N ILE A 71 -23.09 5.70 9.96
CA ILE A 71 -21.71 6.21 9.99
C ILE A 71 -21.06 5.96 11.36
N SER A 72 -21.82 6.12 12.44
CA SER A 72 -21.29 6.09 13.82
C SER A 72 -21.25 4.69 14.43
N ALA A 73 -22.02 3.75 13.91
CA ALA A 73 -22.07 2.39 14.42
C ALA A 73 -20.73 1.66 14.21
N TYR A 74 -20.41 0.74 15.11
CA TYR A 74 -19.30 -0.18 14.89
C TYR A 74 -19.57 -1.03 13.65
N ALA A 75 -18.58 -1.08 12.76
CA ALA A 75 -18.54 -2.10 11.73
C ALA A 75 -18.23 -3.47 12.34
N SER A 76 -18.65 -4.55 11.67
CA SER A 76 -18.20 -5.89 12.04
C SER A 76 -16.69 -6.02 11.86
N ILE A 77 -16.04 -6.87 12.68
CA ILE A 77 -14.58 -7.01 12.71
C ILE A 77 -14.01 -7.37 11.32
N ALA A 78 -14.70 -8.25 10.58
CA ALA A 78 -14.28 -8.68 9.26
C ALA A 78 -14.79 -7.79 8.12
N GLY A 79 -15.60 -6.77 8.42
CA GLY A 79 -16.33 -5.97 7.43
C GLY A 79 -17.74 -6.52 7.15
N GLN A 80 -18.65 -5.60 6.83
CA GLN A 80 -20.05 -5.89 6.55
C GLN A 80 -20.20 -6.79 5.31
N ASP A 81 -21.24 -7.62 5.27
CA ASP A 81 -21.44 -8.60 4.21
C ASP A 81 -21.62 -7.97 2.83
N ASP A 82 -22.39 -6.88 2.76
CA ASP A 82 -22.60 -6.09 1.55
C ASP A 82 -21.30 -5.46 1.03
N TYR A 83 -20.45 -4.93 1.92
CA TYR A 83 -19.11 -4.44 1.58
C TYR A 83 -18.24 -5.56 1.01
N LYS A 84 -18.22 -6.73 1.65
CA LYS A 84 -17.40 -7.87 1.19
C LYS A 84 -17.82 -8.36 -0.20
N GLU A 85 -19.11 -8.42 -0.48
CA GLU A 85 -19.61 -8.78 -1.82
C GLU A 85 -19.34 -7.68 -2.84
N ALA A 86 -19.48 -6.40 -2.47
CA ALA A 86 -19.13 -5.28 -3.34
C ALA A 86 -17.63 -5.30 -3.72
N VAL A 87 -16.73 -5.60 -2.76
CA VAL A 87 -15.29 -5.74 -3.02
C VAL A 87 -15.02 -6.84 -4.05
N LYS A 88 -15.61 -8.03 -3.90
CA LYS A 88 -15.44 -9.11 -4.88
C LYS A 88 -15.91 -8.68 -6.27
N LYS A 89 -17.11 -8.10 -6.36
CA LYS A 89 -17.69 -7.63 -7.61
C LYS A 89 -16.80 -6.62 -8.32
N VAL A 90 -16.28 -5.63 -7.59
CA VAL A 90 -15.41 -4.59 -8.15
C VAL A 90 -14.02 -5.12 -8.50
N CYS A 91 -13.48 -6.05 -7.70
CA CYS A 91 -12.16 -6.62 -7.90
C CYS A 91 -12.11 -7.56 -9.12
N PHE A 92 -13.08 -8.46 -9.27
CA PHE A 92 -13.06 -9.46 -10.33
C PHE A 92 -13.76 -9.01 -11.62
N GLN A 93 -14.72 -8.09 -11.55
CA GLN A 93 -15.43 -7.55 -12.72
C GLN A 93 -15.98 -8.63 -13.67
N GLY A 94 -16.49 -9.73 -13.12
CA GLY A 94 -17.01 -10.87 -13.88
C GLY A 94 -15.98 -11.92 -14.30
N ASN A 95 -14.71 -11.74 -13.92
CA ASN A 95 -13.64 -12.73 -14.06
C ASN A 95 -13.41 -13.46 -12.73
N ASP A 96 -14.50 -13.89 -12.10
CA ASP A 96 -14.45 -14.57 -10.81
C ASP A 96 -13.65 -15.87 -10.91
N PRO A 97 -12.65 -16.09 -10.04
CA PRO A 97 -11.85 -17.31 -10.07
C PRO A 97 -12.70 -18.51 -9.65
N ASP A 98 -12.48 -19.66 -10.29
CA ASP A 98 -13.05 -20.93 -9.84
C ASP A 98 -12.34 -21.38 -8.55
N GLY A 99 -12.97 -21.10 -7.41
CA GLY A 99 -12.40 -21.41 -6.10
C GLY A 99 -13.08 -20.70 -4.92
N TYR A 100 -12.56 -20.94 -3.72
CA TYR A 100 -13.07 -20.34 -2.49
C TYR A 100 -12.48 -18.96 -2.24
N VAL A 101 -13.31 -17.92 -2.36
CA VAL A 101 -12.91 -16.54 -2.06
C VAL A 101 -13.51 -16.08 -0.74
N ARG A 102 -12.68 -15.41 0.07
CA ARG A 102 -13.08 -14.69 1.28
C ARG A 102 -12.49 -13.28 1.26
N VAL A 103 -13.24 -12.32 1.82
CA VAL A 103 -12.82 -10.92 1.96
C VAL A 103 -12.86 -10.57 3.44
N VAL A 104 -11.82 -9.87 3.89
CA VAL A 104 -11.72 -9.27 5.22
C VAL A 104 -11.36 -7.80 5.02
N ALA A 105 -12.09 -6.90 5.68
CA ALA A 105 -11.80 -5.48 5.62
C ALA A 105 -10.43 -5.15 6.25
N SER A 106 -9.74 -4.16 5.68
CA SER A 106 -8.46 -3.66 6.17
C SER A 106 -8.38 -2.14 6.03
N PRO A 107 -7.54 -1.45 6.81
CA PRO A 107 -7.26 -0.03 6.62
C PRO A 107 -6.41 0.17 5.36
N GLY A 108 -7.08 0.21 4.20
CA GLY A 108 -6.46 0.32 2.88
C GLY A 108 -5.59 -0.89 2.52
N GLY A 109 -4.83 -0.74 1.43
CA GLY A 109 -3.89 -1.76 0.95
C GLY A 109 -2.73 -2.02 1.92
N SER A 110 -2.26 -1.01 2.63
CA SER A 110 -1.20 -1.14 3.65
C SER A 110 -1.59 -2.14 4.74
N GLY A 111 -2.84 -2.05 5.23
CA GLY A 111 -3.37 -2.98 6.23
C GLY A 111 -3.46 -4.40 5.70
N ALA A 112 -3.95 -4.58 4.46
CA ALA A 112 -4.04 -5.88 3.81
C ALA A 112 -2.66 -6.55 3.69
N ILE A 113 -1.65 -5.78 3.24
CA ILE A 113 -0.28 -6.27 3.09
C ILE A 113 0.35 -6.61 4.44
N LYS A 114 0.17 -5.76 5.46
CA LYS A 114 0.65 -6.05 6.81
C LYS A 114 0.05 -7.35 7.35
N LEU A 115 -1.26 -7.56 7.17
CA LEU A 115 -1.93 -8.80 7.59
C LEU A 115 -1.42 -10.02 6.81
N ALA A 116 -1.18 -9.87 5.51
CA ALA A 116 -0.61 -10.94 4.69
C ALA A 116 0.81 -11.32 5.15
N MET A 117 1.70 -10.33 5.29
CA MET A 117 3.06 -10.56 5.77
C MET A 117 3.06 -11.19 7.17
N TRP A 118 2.23 -10.70 8.08
CA TRP A 118 2.18 -11.20 9.45
C TRP A 118 1.71 -12.65 9.54
N ASN A 119 0.65 -13.02 8.81
CA ASN A 119 0.00 -14.32 8.96
C ASN A 119 0.62 -15.42 8.09
N TYR A 120 1.31 -15.08 6.99
CA TYR A 120 1.81 -16.06 6.02
C TYR A 120 3.34 -16.12 5.92
N THR A 121 4.06 -15.46 6.83
CA THR A 121 5.52 -15.57 6.92
C THR A 121 5.97 -15.71 8.36
N ASN A 122 7.11 -16.35 8.57
CA ASN A 122 7.76 -16.43 9.86
C ASN A 122 8.65 -15.20 10.10
N PRO A 123 8.99 -14.90 11.37
CA PRO A 123 10.05 -13.95 11.67
C PRO A 123 11.33 -14.28 10.90
N LYS A 124 11.97 -13.25 10.33
CA LYS A 124 13.18 -13.31 9.47
C LYS A 124 12.98 -13.86 8.05
N ASP A 125 11.78 -14.27 7.67
CA ASP A 125 11.47 -14.54 6.26
C ASP A 125 11.56 -13.23 5.45
N VAL A 126 11.78 -13.38 4.15
CA VAL A 126 11.74 -12.31 3.16
C VAL A 126 10.55 -12.49 2.22
N ILE A 127 9.94 -11.36 1.85
CA ILE A 127 8.90 -11.29 0.82
C ILE A 127 9.57 -10.93 -0.51
N LEU A 128 9.24 -11.64 -1.58
CA LEU A 128 9.71 -11.32 -2.93
C LEU A 128 8.83 -10.25 -3.59
N THR A 129 9.44 -9.19 -4.11
CA THR A 129 8.78 -8.18 -4.95
C THR A 129 9.72 -7.69 -6.07
N SER A 130 9.26 -6.87 -7.00
CA SER A 130 10.12 -6.28 -8.03
C SER A 130 11.12 -5.28 -7.44
N ASP A 131 12.20 -4.98 -8.15
CA ASP A 131 13.14 -3.89 -7.82
C ASP A 131 12.52 -2.49 -7.95
N TRP A 132 11.47 -2.35 -8.75
CA TRP A 132 10.56 -1.21 -8.74
C TRP A 132 9.34 -1.51 -7.89
N TYR A 133 9.26 -0.94 -6.69
CA TYR A 133 8.16 -1.21 -5.76
C TYR A 133 7.85 0.00 -4.86
N TRP A 134 6.72 -0.07 -4.16
CA TRP A 134 6.31 0.93 -3.19
C TRP A 134 7.07 0.74 -1.87
N SER A 135 7.91 1.72 -1.51
CA SER A 135 8.85 1.61 -0.38
C SER A 135 8.24 1.14 0.96
N PRO A 136 6.97 1.43 1.30
CA PRO A 136 6.35 0.90 2.52
C PRO A 136 6.26 -0.62 2.61
N TYR A 137 6.44 -1.39 1.53
CA TYR A 137 6.61 -2.84 1.65
C TYR A 137 7.81 -3.19 2.56
N GLY A 138 8.92 -2.47 2.43
CA GLY A 138 10.10 -2.64 3.28
C GLY A 138 9.80 -2.26 4.73
N ILE A 139 9.17 -1.11 4.94
CA ILE A 139 8.82 -0.60 6.28
C ILE A 139 7.86 -1.55 7.00
N ILE A 140 6.81 -2.03 6.31
CA ILE A 140 5.85 -2.99 6.87
C ILE A 140 6.55 -4.31 7.22
N GLY A 141 7.45 -4.77 6.34
CA GLY A 141 8.24 -5.98 6.57
C GLY A 141 9.13 -5.84 7.80
N GLU A 142 9.96 -4.80 7.86
CA GLU A 142 10.93 -4.60 8.94
C GLU A 142 10.25 -4.36 10.29
N GLU A 143 9.13 -3.62 10.34
CA GLU A 143 8.30 -3.48 11.56
C GLU A 143 7.73 -4.82 12.02
N ALA A 144 7.46 -5.75 11.10
CA ALA A 144 7.08 -7.12 11.42
C ALA A 144 8.29 -8.06 11.64
N GLY A 145 9.54 -7.60 11.53
CA GLY A 145 10.72 -8.46 11.62
C GLY A 145 10.89 -9.39 10.42
N ARG A 146 10.42 -8.98 9.25
CA ARG A 146 10.58 -9.63 7.93
C ARG A 146 11.45 -8.76 7.03
N GLY A 147 12.04 -9.35 5.99
CA GLY A 147 12.76 -8.61 4.95
C GLY A 147 11.98 -8.52 3.64
N VAL A 148 12.52 -7.74 2.71
CA VAL A 148 12.09 -7.70 1.31
C VAL A 148 13.28 -8.09 0.44
N ALA A 149 13.03 -8.95 -0.54
CA ALA A 149 13.98 -9.34 -1.56
C ALA A 149 13.43 -8.95 -2.93
N ASN A 150 14.34 -8.58 -3.85
CA ASN A 150 13.95 -8.07 -5.15
C ASN A 150 14.44 -8.93 -6.31
N TYR A 151 13.60 -9.04 -7.34
CA TYR A 151 13.99 -9.48 -8.68
C TYR A 151 13.95 -8.27 -9.63
N LYS A 152 14.72 -8.31 -10.73
CA LYS A 152 14.63 -7.27 -11.76
C LYS A 152 13.29 -7.34 -12.45
N LEU A 153 12.49 -6.29 -12.44
CA LEU A 153 11.17 -6.29 -13.09
C LEU A 153 11.28 -6.42 -14.61
N PHE A 154 12.20 -5.66 -15.20
CA PHE A 154 12.35 -5.55 -16.64
C PHE A 154 13.64 -6.22 -17.14
N ASN A 155 13.57 -6.83 -18.32
CA ASN A 155 14.74 -7.28 -19.07
C ASN A 155 15.27 -6.15 -19.96
N ASP A 156 16.31 -6.41 -20.73
CA ASP A 156 16.94 -5.40 -21.60
C ASP A 156 16.01 -4.90 -22.72
N GLU A 157 14.92 -5.62 -23.02
CA GLU A 157 13.87 -5.21 -23.96
C GLU A 157 12.71 -4.45 -23.30
N GLY A 158 12.77 -4.19 -21.99
CA GLY A 158 11.68 -3.55 -21.24
C GLY A 158 10.46 -4.46 -20.99
N LYS A 159 10.58 -5.77 -21.21
CA LYS A 159 9.53 -6.77 -20.92
C LYS A 159 9.71 -7.36 -19.53
N PHE A 160 8.67 -8.02 -19.01
CA PHE A 160 8.75 -8.73 -17.73
C PHE A 160 9.90 -9.75 -17.73
N ASN A 161 10.80 -9.63 -16.75
CA ASN A 161 11.96 -10.50 -16.63
C ASN A 161 11.63 -11.75 -15.79
N ILE A 162 10.97 -12.71 -16.45
CA ILE A 162 10.59 -13.99 -15.83
C ILE A 162 11.79 -14.77 -15.29
N GLU A 163 12.96 -14.67 -15.92
CA GLU A 163 14.15 -15.40 -15.50
C GLU A 163 14.72 -14.84 -14.19
N SER A 164 14.77 -13.51 -14.04
CA SER A 164 15.16 -12.89 -12.76
C SER A 164 14.16 -13.23 -11.65
N PHE A 165 12.86 -13.22 -11.93
CA PHE A 165 11.83 -13.62 -10.98
C PHE A 165 12.02 -15.06 -10.52
N LYS A 166 12.10 -16.02 -11.46
CA LYS A 166 12.25 -17.46 -11.15
C LYS A 166 13.52 -17.74 -10.34
N SER A 167 14.64 -17.14 -10.74
CA SER A 167 15.91 -17.30 -10.04
C SER A 167 15.80 -16.86 -8.58
N LYS A 168 15.27 -15.65 -8.34
CA LYS A 168 15.13 -15.12 -6.99
C LYS A 168 14.09 -15.86 -6.15
N PHE A 169 12.98 -16.26 -6.78
CA PHE A 169 11.96 -17.10 -6.17
C PHE A 169 12.53 -18.41 -5.67
N LYS A 170 13.31 -19.11 -6.51
CA LYS A 170 13.96 -20.37 -6.14
C LYS A 170 14.98 -20.18 -4.99
N GLU A 171 15.81 -19.13 -5.06
CA GLU A 171 16.75 -18.79 -3.99
C GLU A 171 16.04 -18.63 -2.63
N ILE A 172 14.88 -17.96 -2.61
CA ILE A 172 14.10 -17.73 -1.38
C ILE A 172 13.50 -19.03 -0.85
N ILE A 173 12.89 -19.85 -1.72
CA ILE A 173 12.33 -21.15 -1.31
C ILE A 173 13.42 -22.06 -0.75
N ASP A 174 14.56 -22.18 -1.43
CA ASP A 174 15.67 -23.03 -1.01
C ASP A 174 16.22 -22.59 0.37
N LYS A 175 16.17 -21.28 0.67
CA LYS A 175 16.61 -20.72 1.96
C LYS A 175 15.58 -20.85 3.07
N GLN A 176 14.29 -20.63 2.78
CA GLN A 176 13.22 -20.56 3.78
C GLN A 176 12.54 -21.91 4.02
N GLY A 177 12.70 -22.89 3.12
CA GLY A 177 12.14 -24.23 3.26
C GLY A 177 10.61 -24.29 3.19
N ASN A 178 9.96 -23.22 2.76
CA ASN A 178 8.50 -23.10 2.70
C ASN A 178 8.02 -23.32 1.25
N ILE A 179 7.13 -24.30 1.06
CA ILE A 179 6.23 -24.46 -0.10
C ILE A 179 4.81 -24.26 0.39
#